data_AF-A0A097ST35-F1
#
_entry.id   AF-A0A097ST35-F1
#
_cell.length_a   1.000
_cell.length_b   1.000
_cell.length_c   1.000
_cell.angle_alpha   90.00
_cell.angle_beta   90.00
_cell.angle_gamma   90.00
#
_symmetry.space_group_name_H-M   'P 1'
#
loop_
_entity.id
_entity.type
_entity.pdbx_description
1 polymer ?
#
loop_
_entity_poly.entity_id
_entity_poly.type
_entity_poly.pdbx_seq_one_letter_code
_entity_poly.pdbx_strand_id
1 'polypeptide(L)'
;MKKIVMPDSVTSIGLVAFDSCPTTEIELSNNLQGIGTDAFEFCHYLQKINIPHTVNKIGGSAFSTMKSLTDIYFNWSKDEIKNVSLTNECFIGFYSETTINFHVPTKDDLNVYKQYLNEHISDDTKVNWVFDNEPTPTPTNNPISISWTMLICSIITGLWIIDVISSSIRIGYFNRKERRNR
;
A
#
# COMPACT_ATOMS: atom_id res chain seq x y z
N MET A 1 22.03 -0.50 4.40
CA MET A 1 20.64 -0.55 3.92
C MET A 1 20.38 0.71 3.12
N LYS A 2 19.90 0.57 1.88
CA LYS A 2 19.62 1.68 0.98
C LYS A 2 18.13 1.63 0.68
N LYS A 3 17.41 2.72 0.96
CA LYS A 3 16.02 2.96 0.57
C LYS A 3 16.03 3.75 -0.73
N ILE A 4 15.17 3.40 -1.67
CA ILE A 4 14.96 4.16 -2.90
C ILE A 4 13.61 4.87 -2.79
N VAL A 5 13.61 6.18 -3.02
CA VAL A 5 12.39 7.00 -3.07
C VAL A 5 12.32 7.61 -4.47
N MET A 6 11.32 7.22 -5.25
CA MET A 6 11.10 7.78 -6.57
C MET A 6 10.33 9.10 -6.47
N PRO A 7 10.77 10.16 -7.16
CA PRO A 7 10.00 11.38 -7.21
C PRO A 7 8.73 11.18 -8.04
N ASP A 8 7.67 11.93 -7.71
CA ASP A 8 6.37 11.87 -8.39
C ASP A 8 6.44 12.22 -9.89
N SER A 9 7.54 12.79 -10.36
CA SER A 9 7.79 13.03 -11.79
C SER A 9 8.04 11.77 -12.60
N VAL A 10 8.35 10.63 -11.95
CA VAL A 10 8.59 9.36 -12.63
C VAL A 10 7.25 8.75 -13.05
N THR A 11 7.07 8.54 -14.34
CA THR A 11 5.85 7.94 -14.92
C THR A 11 6.08 6.53 -15.46
N SER A 12 7.31 6.09 -15.65
CA SER A 12 7.63 4.74 -16.15
C SER A 12 8.97 4.23 -15.65
N ILE A 13 9.05 2.93 -15.39
CA ILE A 13 10.30 2.20 -15.14
C ILE A 13 10.61 1.37 -16.38
N GLY A 14 11.83 1.50 -16.89
CA GLY A 14 12.27 0.82 -18.11
C GLY A 14 12.59 -0.66 -17.92
N LEU A 15 12.89 -1.32 -19.06
CA LEU A 15 13.46 -2.66 -19.12
C LEU A 15 14.71 -2.76 -18.22
N VAL A 16 14.76 -3.74 -17.31
CA VAL A 16 15.96 -4.07 -16.47
C VAL A 16 16.42 -2.90 -15.58
N ALA A 17 15.59 -1.86 -15.38
CA ALA A 17 16.04 -0.59 -14.79
C ALA A 17 16.56 -0.68 -13.35
N PHE A 18 16.04 -1.63 -12.56
CA PHE A 18 16.47 -1.92 -11.20
C PHE A 18 16.88 -3.39 -11.05
N ASP A 19 17.35 -4.04 -12.12
CA ASP A 19 17.91 -5.39 -12.02
C ASP A 19 19.04 -5.44 -10.96
N SER A 20 19.01 -6.50 -10.17
CA SER A 20 20.00 -6.81 -9.13
C SER A 20 20.19 -5.69 -8.11
N CYS A 21 19.16 -4.84 -7.92
CA CYS A 21 19.27 -3.69 -7.04
C CYS A 21 19.40 -4.13 -5.57
N PRO A 22 20.45 -3.68 -4.83
CA PRO A 22 20.69 -4.08 -3.45
C PRO A 22 19.84 -3.27 -2.44
N THR A 23 18.61 -2.92 -2.83
CA THR A 23 17.68 -2.13 -2.00
C THR A 23 16.86 -3.01 -1.08
N THR A 24 16.58 -2.53 0.13
CA THR A 24 15.69 -3.22 1.08
C THR A 24 14.26 -2.66 1.06
N GLU A 25 14.12 -1.42 0.58
CA GLU A 25 12.85 -0.70 0.56
C GLU A 25 12.78 0.19 -0.69
N ILE A 26 11.61 0.24 -1.32
CA ILE A 26 11.35 1.12 -2.44
C ILE A 26 10.00 1.80 -2.28
N GLU A 27 9.98 3.12 -2.46
CA GLU A 27 8.78 3.92 -2.62
C GLU A 27 8.65 4.29 -4.10
N LEU A 28 7.64 3.73 -4.76
CA LEU A 28 7.31 4.03 -6.15
C LEU A 28 6.60 5.38 -6.25
N SER A 29 6.74 6.03 -7.41
CA SER A 29 6.06 7.29 -7.72
C SER A 29 4.54 7.09 -7.72
N ASN A 30 3.80 8.05 -7.17
CA ASN A 30 2.33 8.03 -7.19
C ASN A 30 1.74 8.21 -8.60
N ASN A 31 2.54 8.64 -9.58
CA ASN A 31 2.14 8.82 -10.97
C ASN A 31 2.67 7.71 -11.90
N LEU A 32 3.29 6.66 -11.33
CA LEU A 32 3.88 5.57 -12.10
C LEU A 32 2.80 4.85 -12.92
N GLN A 33 2.98 4.79 -14.24
CA GLN A 33 2.05 4.17 -15.18
C GLN A 33 2.52 2.78 -15.62
N GLY A 34 3.83 2.56 -15.72
CA GLY A 34 4.36 1.32 -16.30
C GLY A 34 5.62 0.82 -15.61
N ILE A 35 5.69 -0.50 -15.45
CA ILE A 35 6.87 -1.24 -15.00
C ILE A 35 7.33 -2.12 -16.17
N GLY A 36 8.58 -1.95 -16.59
CA GLY A 36 9.17 -2.69 -17.70
C GLY A 36 9.41 -4.16 -17.39
N THR A 37 9.69 -4.93 -18.44
CA THR A 37 10.17 -6.31 -18.33
C THR A 37 11.45 -6.36 -17.48
N ASP A 38 11.58 -7.37 -16.63
CA ASP A 38 12.74 -7.58 -15.75
C ASP A 38 13.11 -6.38 -14.85
N ALA A 39 12.21 -5.42 -14.67
CA ALA A 39 12.54 -4.14 -14.05
C ALA A 39 13.11 -4.27 -12.64
N PHE A 40 12.67 -5.27 -11.86
CA PHE A 40 13.15 -5.56 -10.51
C PHE A 40 13.70 -7.00 -10.39
N GLU A 41 14.16 -7.57 -11.50
CA GLU A 41 14.79 -8.89 -11.48
C GLU A 41 15.95 -8.92 -10.46
N PHE A 42 16.15 -10.04 -9.77
CA PHE A 42 17.24 -10.23 -8.81
C PHE A 42 17.36 -9.19 -7.67
N CYS A 43 16.31 -8.41 -7.40
CA CYS A 43 16.22 -7.51 -6.23
C CYS A 43 16.14 -8.31 -4.91
N HIS A 44 17.23 -8.98 -4.54
CA HIS A 44 17.25 -10.04 -3.54
C HIS A 44 16.97 -9.59 -2.11
N TYR A 45 17.14 -8.30 -1.81
CA TYR A 45 16.97 -7.75 -0.47
C TYR A 45 15.65 -7.01 -0.27
N LEU A 46 14.89 -6.78 -1.35
CA LEU A 46 13.62 -6.06 -1.28
C LEU A 46 12.57 -6.97 -0.64
N GLN A 47 12.02 -6.53 0.49
CA GLN A 47 11.09 -7.35 1.30
C GLN A 47 9.63 -7.12 0.94
N LYS A 48 9.30 -5.88 0.60
CA LYS A 48 7.94 -5.46 0.29
C LYS A 48 7.93 -4.51 -0.89
N ILE A 49 6.86 -4.56 -1.67
CA ILE A 49 6.61 -3.58 -2.72
C ILE A 49 5.15 -3.16 -2.74
N ASN A 50 4.94 -1.86 -2.87
CA ASN A 50 3.61 -1.27 -2.97
C ASN A 50 3.39 -0.80 -4.41
N ILE A 51 2.47 -1.45 -5.13
CA ILE A 51 2.12 -1.13 -6.53
C ILE A 51 1.02 -0.06 -6.52
N PRO A 52 1.29 1.17 -6.99
CA PRO A 52 0.30 2.24 -7.05
C PRO A 52 -0.86 1.88 -7.98
N HIS A 53 -2.06 2.39 -7.67
CA HIS A 53 -3.26 2.20 -8.50
C HIS A 53 -3.09 2.77 -9.92
N THR A 54 -2.17 3.71 -10.11
CA THR A 54 -1.86 4.33 -11.40
C THR A 54 -1.13 3.42 -12.37
N VAL A 55 -0.53 2.32 -11.90
CA VAL A 55 0.20 1.39 -12.76
C VAL A 55 -0.80 0.65 -13.64
N ASN A 56 -0.70 0.83 -14.95
CA ASN A 56 -1.58 0.18 -15.94
C ASN A 56 -0.86 -0.88 -16.78
N LYS A 57 0.47 -1.01 -16.63
CA LYS A 57 1.27 -2.00 -17.35
C LYS A 57 2.40 -2.58 -16.49
N ILE A 58 2.52 -3.91 -16.47
CA ILE A 58 3.64 -4.64 -15.87
C ILE A 58 4.21 -5.62 -16.89
N GLY A 59 5.50 -5.46 -17.18
CA GLY A 59 6.25 -6.31 -18.09
C GLY A 59 6.48 -7.72 -17.54
N GLY A 60 6.75 -8.67 -18.45
CA GLY A 60 7.08 -10.05 -18.07
C GLY A 60 8.28 -10.09 -17.13
N SER A 61 8.25 -11.01 -16.16
CA SER A 61 9.34 -11.24 -15.21
C SER A 61 9.78 -10.00 -14.41
N ALA A 62 8.96 -8.94 -14.37
CA ALA A 62 9.27 -7.69 -13.69
C ALA A 62 9.66 -7.89 -12.21
N PHE A 63 9.12 -8.92 -11.55
CA PHE A 63 9.42 -9.28 -10.17
C PHE A 63 10.04 -10.68 -10.05
N SER A 64 10.89 -11.05 -11.02
CA SER A 64 11.52 -12.37 -11.06
C SER A 64 12.65 -12.53 -10.03
N THR A 65 12.74 -13.71 -9.44
CA THR A 65 13.93 -14.16 -8.69
C THR A 65 14.27 -13.30 -7.46
N MET A 66 13.22 -12.83 -6.77
CA MET A 66 13.33 -12.02 -5.55
C MET A 66 13.38 -12.92 -4.30
N LYS A 67 14.54 -12.97 -3.62
CA LYS A 67 14.81 -13.90 -2.49
C LYS A 67 14.12 -13.51 -1.18
N SER A 68 14.04 -12.22 -0.90
CA SER A 68 13.56 -11.71 0.39
C SER A 68 12.15 -11.14 0.30
N LEU A 69 11.53 -11.14 -0.89
CA LEU A 69 10.20 -10.56 -1.08
C LEU A 69 9.16 -11.44 -0.40
N THR A 70 8.47 -10.87 0.57
CA THR A 70 7.41 -11.54 1.33
C THR A 70 6.04 -10.94 1.04
N ASP A 71 5.97 -9.65 0.72
CA ASP A 71 4.69 -8.93 0.64
C ASP A 71 4.60 -8.05 -0.62
N ILE A 72 3.51 -8.22 -1.36
CA ILE A 72 3.14 -7.36 -2.49
C ILE A 72 1.79 -6.72 -2.21
N TYR A 73 1.74 -5.40 -2.22
CA TYR A 73 0.52 -4.63 -2.03
C TYR A 73 0.02 -4.11 -3.36
N PHE A 74 -1.24 -4.42 -3.68
CA PHE A 74 -1.91 -3.94 -4.88
C PHE A 74 -2.95 -2.88 -4.51
N ASN A 75 -2.85 -1.68 -5.09
CA ASN A 75 -3.80 -0.60 -4.80
C ASN A 75 -4.89 -0.41 -5.86
N TRP A 76 -5.02 -1.31 -6.82
CA TRP A 76 -6.12 -1.26 -7.78
C TRP A 76 -7.46 -1.61 -7.13
N SER A 77 -8.53 -1.05 -7.63
CA SER A 77 -9.88 -1.57 -7.40
C SER A 77 -10.17 -2.78 -8.30
N LYS A 78 -11.23 -3.54 -7.99
CA LYS A 78 -11.76 -4.60 -8.87
C LYS A 78 -12.07 -4.16 -10.30
N ASP A 79 -12.30 -2.87 -10.55
CA ASP A 79 -12.61 -2.37 -11.89
C ASP A 79 -11.35 -1.91 -12.61
N GLU A 80 -10.34 -1.43 -11.89
CA GLU A 80 -9.04 -1.06 -12.45
C GLU A 80 -8.22 -2.28 -12.85
N ILE A 81 -8.16 -3.33 -12.01
CA ILE A 81 -7.35 -4.53 -12.28
C ILE A 81 -7.67 -5.19 -13.63
N LYS A 82 -8.94 -5.11 -14.08
CA LYS A 82 -9.40 -5.66 -15.36
C LYS A 82 -8.77 -4.95 -16.57
N ASN A 83 -8.33 -3.72 -16.38
CA ASN A 83 -7.73 -2.87 -17.41
C ASN A 83 -6.21 -2.83 -17.32
N VAL A 84 -5.59 -3.47 -16.33
CA VAL A 84 -4.15 -3.54 -16.18
C VAL A 84 -3.59 -4.55 -17.19
N SER A 85 -2.66 -4.09 -18.02
CA SER A 85 -1.92 -4.97 -18.92
C SER A 85 -0.82 -5.68 -18.14
N LEU A 86 -1.11 -6.93 -17.75
CA LEU A 86 -0.15 -7.85 -17.18
C LEU A 86 0.37 -8.77 -18.28
N THR A 87 1.68 -8.85 -18.41
CA THR A 87 2.30 -9.83 -19.31
C THR A 87 2.27 -11.21 -18.63
N ASN A 88 2.30 -12.31 -19.38
CA ASN A 88 2.46 -13.62 -18.76
C ASN A 88 3.72 -13.62 -17.87
N GLU A 89 3.64 -14.29 -16.72
CA GLU A 89 4.80 -14.51 -15.86
C GLU A 89 5.43 -13.22 -15.28
N CYS A 90 4.61 -12.22 -14.91
CA CYS A 90 5.12 -11.02 -14.20
C CYS A 90 5.71 -11.35 -12.82
N PHE A 91 5.18 -12.39 -12.17
CA PHE A 91 5.51 -12.81 -10.81
C PHE A 91 6.03 -14.25 -10.83
N ILE A 92 7.35 -14.43 -11.00
CA ILE A 92 7.98 -15.75 -11.17
C ILE A 92 9.26 -15.93 -10.35
N GLY A 93 9.73 -17.17 -10.25
CA GLY A 93 11.07 -17.47 -9.74
C GLY A 93 11.22 -17.16 -8.24
N PHE A 94 10.12 -17.10 -7.51
CA PHE A 94 10.18 -17.04 -6.06
C PHE A 94 10.63 -18.40 -5.56
N TYR A 95 11.73 -18.41 -4.81
CA TYR A 95 12.38 -19.64 -4.38
C TYR A 95 11.37 -20.52 -3.60
N SER A 96 11.30 -21.81 -3.94
CA SER A 96 10.18 -22.75 -3.66
C SER A 96 9.77 -22.96 -2.20
N GLU A 97 10.50 -22.38 -1.25
CA GLU A 97 10.25 -22.43 0.18
C GLU A 97 9.54 -21.17 0.72
N THR A 98 9.50 -20.06 -0.04
CA THR A 98 8.87 -18.81 0.39
C THR A 98 7.44 -18.70 -0.12
N THR A 99 6.49 -18.51 0.80
CA THR A 99 5.12 -18.09 0.48
C THR A 99 5.08 -16.57 0.39
N ILE A 100 4.50 -16.03 -0.68
CA ILE A 100 4.35 -14.57 -0.86
C ILE A 100 2.93 -14.16 -0.53
N ASN A 101 2.81 -13.09 0.25
CA ASN A 101 1.55 -12.48 0.59
C ASN A 101 1.16 -11.49 -0.50
N PHE A 102 0.04 -11.77 -1.16
CA PHE A 102 -0.61 -10.84 -2.09
C PHE A 102 -1.69 -10.11 -1.32
N HIS A 103 -1.43 -8.85 -1.02
CA HIS A 103 -2.33 -7.98 -0.28
C HIS A 103 -3.29 -7.30 -1.25
N VAL A 104 -4.57 -7.64 -1.11
CA VAL A 104 -5.66 -7.05 -1.89
C VAL A 104 -6.40 -5.99 -1.06
N PRO A 105 -6.90 -4.92 -1.69
CA PRO A 105 -7.46 -3.79 -0.93
C PRO A 105 -8.75 -4.13 -0.19
N THR A 106 -9.59 -5.02 -0.74
CA THR A 106 -10.81 -5.46 -0.06
C THR A 106 -11.07 -6.95 -0.23
N LYS A 107 -11.84 -7.53 0.70
CA LYS A 107 -12.28 -8.92 0.62
C LYS A 107 -13.17 -9.20 -0.60
N ASP A 108 -13.96 -8.22 -1.03
CA ASP A 108 -14.86 -8.36 -2.18
C ASP A 108 -14.08 -8.44 -3.50
N ASP A 109 -12.89 -7.85 -3.54
CA ASP A 109 -12.02 -7.86 -4.73
C ASP A 109 -11.25 -9.17 -4.89
N LEU A 110 -11.13 -9.98 -3.82
CA LEU A 110 -10.28 -11.17 -3.78
C LEU A 110 -10.53 -12.17 -4.93
N ASN A 111 -11.79 -12.43 -5.25
CA ASN A 111 -12.13 -13.38 -6.31
C ASN A 111 -11.73 -12.85 -7.70
N VAL A 112 -11.89 -11.55 -7.92
CA VAL A 112 -11.46 -10.88 -9.15
C VAL A 112 -9.94 -10.95 -9.23
N TYR A 113 -9.24 -10.58 -8.17
CA TYR A 113 -7.78 -10.65 -8.12
C TYR A 113 -7.23 -12.04 -8.41
N LYS A 114 -7.80 -13.09 -7.82
CA LYS A 114 -7.42 -14.47 -8.12
C LYS A 114 -7.64 -14.83 -9.60
N GLN A 115 -8.78 -14.42 -10.16
CA GLN A 115 -9.07 -14.67 -11.57
C GLN A 115 -8.03 -14.03 -12.49
N TYR A 116 -7.61 -12.79 -12.21
CA TYR A 116 -6.68 -12.07 -13.09
C TYR A 116 -5.21 -12.39 -12.80
N LEU A 117 -4.76 -12.43 -11.55
CA LEU A 117 -3.34 -12.60 -11.23
C LEU A 117 -2.85 -14.04 -11.33
N ASN A 118 -3.70 -15.06 -11.11
CA ASN A 118 -3.25 -16.45 -11.17
C ASN A 118 -2.73 -16.86 -12.55
N GLU A 119 -3.17 -16.19 -13.62
CA GLU A 119 -2.65 -16.42 -14.99
C GLU A 119 -1.25 -15.83 -15.20
N HIS A 120 -0.78 -14.98 -14.29
CA HIS A 120 0.51 -14.27 -14.36
C HIS A 120 1.48 -14.64 -13.25
N ILE A 121 1.13 -15.63 -12.43
CA ILE A 121 1.97 -16.23 -11.38
C ILE A 121 2.44 -17.59 -11.90
N SER A 122 3.71 -17.94 -11.68
CA SER A 122 4.24 -19.27 -12.04
C SER A 122 3.67 -20.38 -11.13
N ASP A 123 3.45 -21.57 -11.69
CA ASP A 123 2.87 -22.74 -11.00
C ASP A 123 3.65 -23.18 -9.75
N ASP A 124 4.94 -22.85 -9.67
CA ASP A 124 5.82 -23.16 -8.55
C ASP A 124 5.72 -22.16 -7.38
N THR A 125 5.01 -21.06 -7.57
CA THR A 125 4.90 -19.97 -6.60
C THR A 125 3.75 -20.22 -5.63
N LYS A 126 4.07 -20.27 -4.32
CA LYS A 126 3.07 -20.32 -3.26
C LYS A 126 2.61 -18.92 -2.92
N VAL A 127 1.35 -18.61 -3.22
CA VAL A 127 0.72 -17.32 -2.88
C VAL A 127 -0.26 -17.48 -1.73
N ASN A 128 -0.08 -16.67 -0.69
CA ASN A 128 -1.06 -16.44 0.36
C ASN A 128 -1.81 -15.14 0.06
N TRP A 129 -3.13 -15.20 0.05
CA TRP A 129 -3.95 -14.02 -0.24
C TRP A 129 -4.39 -13.36 1.05
N VAL A 130 -3.98 -12.11 1.26
CA VAL A 130 -4.25 -11.33 2.46
C VAL A 130 -5.15 -10.15 2.07
N PHE A 131 -6.15 -9.84 2.89
CA PHE A 131 -7.01 -8.67 2.72
C PHE A 131 -6.73 -7.74 3.89
N ASP A 132 -6.12 -6.59 3.61
CA ASP A 132 -5.82 -5.62 4.64
C ASP A 132 -7.03 -4.71 4.81
N ASN A 133 -7.70 -4.78 5.97
CA ASN A 133 -8.68 -3.76 6.39
C ASN A 133 -7.99 -2.51 6.97
N GLU A 134 -6.69 -2.32 6.73
CA GLU A 134 -5.97 -1.12 7.19
C GLU A 134 -5.69 -0.19 6.00
N PRO A 135 -6.11 1.07 6.06
CA PRO A 135 -5.82 2.03 5.01
C PRO A 135 -4.30 2.14 4.85
N THR A 136 -3.85 2.09 3.60
CA THR A 136 -2.49 2.50 3.25
C THR A 136 -2.17 3.83 3.93
N PRO A 137 -0.98 4.02 4.52
CA PRO A 137 -0.58 5.34 4.97
C PRO A 137 -0.63 6.24 3.74
N THR A 138 -1.62 7.14 3.73
CA THR A 138 -1.62 8.29 2.84
C THR A 138 -0.23 8.92 2.89
N PRO A 139 0.33 9.40 1.77
CA PRO A 139 1.62 10.09 1.78
C PRO A 139 1.47 11.28 2.74
N THR A 140 2.02 11.08 3.94
CA THR A 140 1.89 12.01 5.04
C THR A 140 2.92 13.08 4.78
N ASN A 141 2.48 14.13 4.11
CA ASN A 141 3.06 15.44 4.29
C ASN A 141 2.86 15.81 5.77
N ASN A 142 3.85 15.43 6.59
CA ASN A 142 3.99 15.58 8.05
C ASN A 142 3.57 17.00 8.54
N PRO A 143 3.12 17.22 9.81
CA PRO A 143 3.76 16.69 11.03
C PRO A 143 2.82 16.15 12.16
N ILE A 144 3.29 15.09 12.84
CA ILE A 144 3.00 14.67 14.23
C ILE A 144 1.52 14.47 14.61
N SER A 145 1.09 13.20 14.72
CA SER A 145 -0.16 12.82 15.42
C SER A 145 0.09 11.60 16.30
N ILE A 146 -0.07 11.79 17.61
CA ILE A 146 0.08 10.77 18.66
C ILE A 146 -1.12 9.81 18.60
N SER A 147 -0.84 8.51 18.75
CA SER A 147 -1.73 7.36 18.58
C SER A 147 -2.99 7.38 19.46
N TRP A 148 -4.15 7.10 18.84
CA TRP A 148 -5.48 7.00 19.47
C TRP A 148 -6.01 5.57 19.63
N THR A 149 -5.21 4.52 19.38
CA THR A 149 -5.74 3.13 19.32
C THR A 149 -5.80 2.37 20.65
N MET A 150 -5.76 3.04 21.80
CA MET A 150 -6.14 2.42 23.09
C MET A 150 -7.66 2.47 23.36
N LEU A 151 -8.51 2.44 22.33
CA LEU A 151 -9.94 2.71 22.51
C LEU A 151 -10.88 1.85 21.65
N ILE A 152 -10.67 0.54 21.65
CA ILE A 152 -11.79 -0.43 21.53
C ILE A 152 -11.55 -1.57 22.53
N CYS A 153 -11.74 -1.27 23.83
CA CYS A 153 -12.08 -2.28 24.83
C CYS A 153 -13.42 -1.86 25.43
N SER A 154 -14.47 -1.97 24.61
CA SER A 154 -15.82 -1.63 25.01
C SER A 154 -16.48 -2.81 25.76
N ILE A 155 -16.82 -2.53 27.02
CA ILE A 155 -18.05 -2.98 27.69
C ILE A 155 -18.05 -4.44 28.20
N ILE A 156 -17.30 -4.69 29.28
CA ILE A 156 -17.59 -5.67 30.35
C ILE A 156 -16.91 -5.08 31.58
N THR A 157 -17.50 -4.46 32.60
CA THR A 157 -18.83 -4.44 33.23
C THR A 157 -19.09 -3.01 33.71
N GLY A 158 -20.34 -2.53 33.58
CA GLY A 158 -20.70 -1.14 33.90
C GLY A 158 -20.45 -0.73 35.35
N LEU A 159 -20.40 0.60 35.58
CA LEU A 159 -20.88 1.35 36.78
C LEU A 159 -20.34 2.82 36.78
N TRP A 160 -21.27 3.78 36.93
CA TRP A 160 -21.23 5.20 37.40
C TRP A 160 -20.23 6.21 36.78
N ILE A 161 -20.66 7.13 35.89
CA ILE A 161 -21.19 8.51 36.10
C ILE A 161 -20.34 9.42 37.06
N ILE A 162 -20.12 10.65 36.55
CA ILE A 162 -19.78 11.95 37.17
C ILE A 162 -18.29 12.19 37.53
N ASP A 163 -17.60 13.11 36.84
CA ASP A 163 -17.45 14.51 37.29
C ASP A 163 -16.39 15.31 36.49
N VAL A 164 -16.87 16.45 36.00
CA VAL A 164 -16.25 17.78 36.10
C VAL A 164 -14.84 17.98 35.52
N ILE A 165 -14.89 18.59 34.33
CA ILE A 165 -13.96 19.58 33.79
C ILE A 165 -13.32 20.43 34.90
N SER A 166 -12.03 20.27 35.11
CA SER A 166 -11.21 21.25 35.84
C SER A 166 -10.03 21.67 34.99
N SER A 167 -9.94 22.99 34.85
CA SER A 167 -8.73 23.76 34.50
C SER A 167 -8.46 24.04 33.02
N SER A 168 -9.18 25.07 32.54
CA SER A 168 -8.57 26.31 32.03
C SER A 168 -7.83 26.26 30.69
N ILE A 169 -8.58 26.41 29.59
CA ILE A 169 -8.08 27.19 28.44
C ILE A 169 -9.07 28.32 28.15
N ARG A 170 -8.62 29.52 28.49
CA ARG A 170 -9.26 30.82 28.28
C ARG A 170 -8.95 31.26 26.86
N ILE A 171 -9.93 31.21 25.95
CA ILE A 171 -9.86 31.91 24.65
C ILE A 171 -11.14 32.73 24.49
N GLY A 172 -10.93 33.96 24.01
CA GLY A 172 -11.76 35.13 24.22
C GLY A 172 -13.14 35.12 23.56
N TYR A 173 -13.95 36.00 24.13
CA TYR A 173 -15.34 36.32 23.84
C TYR A 173 -15.71 36.37 22.36
N PHE A 174 -16.73 35.58 22.02
CA PHE A 174 -17.69 35.88 20.97
C PHE A 174 -18.78 36.76 21.59
N ASN A 175 -19.17 37.86 20.95
CA ASN A 175 -20.56 38.29 21.02
C ASN A 175 -20.96 39.06 19.76
N ARG A 176 -21.80 38.40 18.98
CA ARG A 176 -22.63 38.97 17.92
C ARG A 176 -23.98 39.32 18.54
N LYS A 177 -24.67 40.28 17.89
CA LYS A 177 -26.07 40.72 18.05
C LYS A 177 -26.29 41.78 19.15
N GLU A 178 -27.01 42.88 18.92
CA GLU A 178 -27.94 43.26 17.86
C GLU A 178 -28.43 44.70 18.11
N ARG A 179 -29.09 45.30 17.10
CA ARG A 179 -30.03 46.45 17.13
C ARG A 179 -29.51 47.85 16.79
N ARG A 180 -29.76 48.22 15.53
CA ARG A 180 -30.48 49.43 15.06
C ARG A 180 -30.72 50.55 16.10
N ASN A 181 -30.17 51.75 15.87
CA ASN A 181 -30.91 52.97 15.48
C ASN A 181 -30.11 54.26 15.80
N ARG A 182 -30.10 55.15 14.80
CA ARG A 182 -29.66 56.56 14.76
C ARG A 182 -28.17 56.85 14.76
#